data_AF-A0A2A8VAR8-F1
#
_entry.id   AF-A0A2A8VAR8-F1
#
_cell.length_a   1.000
_cell.length_b   1.000
_cell.length_c   1.000
_cell.angle_alpha   90.00
_cell.angle_beta   90.00
_cell.angle_gamma   90.00
#
_symmetry.space_group_name_H-M   'P 1'
#
loop_
_entity.id
_entity.type
_entity.pdbx_description
1 polymer ?
#
loop_
_entity_poly.entity_id
_entity_poly.type
_entity_poly.pdbx_seq_one_letter_code
_entity_poly.pdbx_strand_id
1 'polypeptide(L)' 'MRYMKSQMKLLVRDNKELQARLKVLMEEMNLERTFALKALYHSEVADGGKYQAAYQAMDLPKE' A
#
# COMPACT_ATOMS: atom_id res chain seq x y z
N MET A 1 10.59 -6.68 2.48
CA MET A 1 9.40 -6.94 3.32
C MET A 1 8.38 -7.75 2.54
N ARG A 2 7.55 -8.55 3.22
CA ARG A 2 6.51 -9.35 2.56
C ARG A 2 5.25 -8.50 2.39
N TYR A 3 4.62 -8.57 1.22
CA TYR A 3 3.31 -7.98 1.00
C TYR A 3 2.27 -8.64 1.94
N MET A 4 1.63 -7.83 2.77
CA MET A 4 0.50 -8.22 3.62
C MET A 4 -0.73 -7.40 3.27
N LYS A 5 -1.74 -8.09 2.72
CA LYS A 5 -2.98 -7.45 2.26
C LYS A 5 -3.68 -6.65 3.38
N SER A 6 -3.65 -7.15 4.62
CA SER A 6 -4.28 -6.49 5.77
C SER A 6 -3.59 -5.17 6.12
N GLN A 7 -2.26 -5.16 6.22
CA GLN A 7 -1.47 -3.94 6.48
C GLN A 7 -1.63 -2.93 5.35
N MET A 8 -1.56 -3.37 4.07
CA MET A 8 -1.72 -2.45 2.95
C MET A 8 -3.09 -1.79 2.95
N LYS A 9 -4.15 -2.54 3.28
CA LYS A 9 -5.49 -1.96 3.44
C LYS A 9 -5.56 -0.94 4.57
N LEU A 10 -4.92 -1.20 5.71
CA LEU A 10 -4.87 -0.26 6.83
C LEU A 10 -4.10 1.01 6.47
N LEU A 11 -2.91 0.86 5.89
CA LEU A 11 -2.08 1.97 5.45
C LEU A 11 -2.81 2.85 4.43
N VAL A 12 -3.44 2.25 3.42
CA VAL A 12 -4.24 3.00 2.44
C VAL A 12 -5.45 3.66 3.11
N ARG A 13 -6.12 3.00 4.06
CA ARG A 13 -7.27 3.59 4.75
C ARG A 13 -6.87 4.83 5.55
N ASP A 14 -5.74 4.79 6.22
CA ASP A 14 -5.30 5.86 7.11
C ASP A 14 -4.53 6.98 6.37
N ASN A 15 -4.26 6.81 5.07
CA ASN A 15 -3.51 7.77 4.24
C ASN A 15 -4.29 8.19 2.98
N LYS A 16 -4.82 9.42 2.97
CA LYS A 16 -5.62 9.95 1.85
C LYS A 16 -4.85 9.99 0.51
N GLU A 17 -3.55 10.24 0.55
CA GLU A 17 -2.69 10.24 -0.65
C GLU A 17 -2.66 8.85 -1.30
N LEU A 18 -2.51 7.79 -0.50
CA LEU A 18 -2.54 6.41 -0.99
C LEU A 18 -3.92 6.00 -1.50
N GLN A 19 -5.01 6.51 -0.93
CA GLN A 19 -6.36 6.28 -1.47
C GLN A 19 -6.51 6.85 -2.87
N ALA A 20 -6.06 8.10 -3.06
CA ALA A 20 -6.07 8.75 -4.37
C ALA A 20 -5.18 7.97 -5.36
N ARG A 21 -3.96 7.60 -4.94
CA ARG A 21 -3.03 6.83 -5.78
C ARG A 21 -3.59 5.46 -6.17
N LEU A 22 -4.26 4.76 -5.24
CA LEU A 22 -4.93 3.49 -5.53
C LEU A 22 -6.02 3.67 -6.58
N LYS A 23 -6.84 4.71 -6.47
CA LYS A 23 -7.91 4.98 -7.43
C LYS A 23 -7.36 5.28 -8.82
N VAL A 24 -6.33 6.12 -8.91
CA VAL A 24 -5.64 6.43 -10.16
C VAL A 24 -5.04 5.16 -10.78
N LEU A 25 -4.35 4.33 -9.99
CA LEU A 25 -3.80 3.05 -10.47
C LEU A 25 -4.88 2.10 -11.01
N MET A 26 -6.04 2.04 -10.35
CA MET A 26 -7.15 1.23 -10.81
C MET A 26 -7.73 1.75 -12.13
N GLU A 27 -7.87 3.07 -12.29
CA GLU A 27 -8.42 3.69 -13.50
C GLU A 27 -7.42 3.66 -14.68
N GLU A 28 -6.17 4.05 -14.46
CA GLU A 28 -5.14 4.11 -15.52
C GLU A 28 -4.78 2.73 -16.07
N MET A 29 -4.68 1.73 -15.19
CA MET A 29 -4.27 0.38 -15.58
C MET A 29 -5.46 -0.59 -15.73
N ASN A 30 -6.70 -0.10 -15.54
CA ASN A 30 -7.92 -0.91 -15.50
C ASN A 30 -7.78 -2.16 -14.61
N LEU A 31 -7.14 -1.97 -13.45
CA LEU A 31 -6.79 -3.06 -12.54
C LEU A 31 -7.88 -3.29 -11.50
N GLU A 32 -8.14 -4.57 -11.22
CA GLU A 32 -8.92 -4.91 -10.02
C GLU A 32 -8.19 -4.45 -8.76
N ARG A 33 -8.97 -4.06 -7.75
CA ARG A 33 -8.46 -3.51 -6.47
C ARG A 33 -7.37 -4.37 -5.82
N THR A 34 -7.44 -5.70 -5.95
CA THR A 34 -6.44 -6.61 -5.37
C THR A 34 -5.07 -6.48 -6.06
N PHE A 35 -5.06 -6.33 -7.39
CA PHE A 35 -3.83 -6.12 -8.15
C PHE A 35 -3.31 -4.69 -7.99
N ALA A 36 -4.20 -3.69 -7.98
CA ALA A 36 -3.82 -2.31 -7.74
C ALA A 36 -3.18 -2.11 -6.35
N LEU A 37 -3.66 -2.79 -5.31
CA LEU A 37 -3.02 -2.77 -3.98
C LEU A 37 -1.60 -3.34 -3.99
N LYS A 38 -1.36 -4.41 -4.77
CA LYS A 38 -0.02 -4.98 -4.94
C LYS A 38 0.89 -4.01 -5.70
N ALA A 39 0.41 -3.45 -6.81
CA ALA A 39 1.15 -2.47 -7.59
C ALA A 39 1.51 -1.24 -6.75
N LEU A 40 0.55 -0.73 -5.97
CA LEU A 40 0.76 0.39 -5.06
C LEU A 40 1.81 0.04 -3.98
N TYR A 41 1.79 -1.17 -3.43
CA TYR A 41 2.82 -1.62 -2.49
C TYR A 41 4.21 -1.62 -3.15
N HIS A 42 4.34 -2.17 -4.36
CA HIS A 42 5.62 -2.17 -5.06
C HIS A 42 6.11 -0.76 -5.44
N SER A 43 5.20 0.17 -5.72
CA SER A 43 5.52 1.55 -6.07
C SER A 43 5.89 2.42 -4.85
N GLU A 44 5.14 2.29 -3.76
CA GLU A 44 5.14 3.28 -2.67
C GLU A 44 5.73 2.75 -1.36
N VAL A 45 5.91 1.43 -1.24
CA VAL A 45 6.31 0.75 0.01
C VAL A 45 7.53 -0.14 -0.17
N ALA A 46 7.64 -0.89 -1.27
CA ALA A 46 8.80 -1.73 -1.55
C ALA A 46 10.02 -0.88 -1.94
N ASP A 47 11.20 -1.50 -1.87
CA ASP A 47 12.47 -0.96 -2.40
C ASP A 47 12.82 0.48 -1.98
N GLY A 48 12.50 0.87 -0.74
CA GLY A 48 12.78 2.20 -0.20
C GLY A 48 11.67 3.22 -0.40
N GLY A 49 10.45 2.76 -0.76
CA GLY A 49 9.30 3.63 -1.00
C GLY A 49 8.95 4.56 0.17
N LYS A 50 8.29 5.68 -0.14
CA LYS A 50 7.91 6.74 0.81
C LYS A 50 7.20 6.23 2.06
N TYR A 51 6.38 5.19 1.91
CA TYR A 51 5.60 4.60 2.99
C TYR A 51 6.20 3.31 3.55
N GLN A 52 7.43 2.95 3.16
CA GLN A 52 8.11 1.77 3.66
C GLN A 52 8.12 1.76 5.18
N ALA A 53 8.64 2.83 5.82
CA ALA A 53 8.76 2.92 7.28
C ALA A 53 7.40 2.78 8.01
N ALA A 54 6.37 3.47 7.51
CA ALA A 54 5.02 3.39 8.07
C ALA A 54 4.44 1.98 7.95
N TYR A 55 4.70 1.30 6.83
CA TYR A 55 4.30 -0.08 6.62
C TYR A 55 5.08 -1.05 7.53
N GLN A 56 6.39 -0.83 7.71
CA GLN A 56 7.23 -1.62 8.63
C GLN A 56 6.72 -1.52 10.07
N ALA A 57 6.37 -0.31 10.50
CA ALA A 57 5.87 -0.04 11.84
C ALA A 57 4.56 -0.79 12.16
N MET A 58 3.77 -1.13 11.12
CA MET A 58 2.55 -1.94 11.27
C MET A 58 2.82 -3.45 11.39
N ASP A 59 4.03 -3.91 11.06
CA ASP A 59 4.45 -5.32 11.16
C ASP A 59 5.00 -5.68 12.54
N LEU A 60 5.42 -4.67 13.31
CA LEU A 60 5.86 -4.89 14.67
C LEU A 60 4.66 -5.28 15.55
N PRO A 61 4.72 -6.43 16.25
CA PRO A 61 3.71 -6.76 17.24
C PRO A 61 3.68 -5.63 18.28
N LYS A 62 2.49 -5.10 18.55
CA LYS A 62 2.30 -4.21 19.70
C LYS A 62 2.58 -5.06 20.95
N GLU A 63 3.65 -4.72 21.67
CA GLU A 63 3.94 -5.22 23.03
C GLU A 63 2.76 -4.98 23.98
#